data_AF-A0A353H720-F1
#
_entry.id   AF-A0A353H720-F1
#
_cell.length_a   1.000
_cell.length_b   1.000
_cell.length_c   1.000
_cell.angle_alpha   90.00
_cell.angle_beta   90.00
_cell.angle_gamma   90.00
#
_symmetry.space_group_name_H-M   'P 1'
#
loop_
_entity.id
_entity.type
_entity.pdbx_description
1 polymer ?
#
loop_
_entity_poly.entity_id
_entity_poly.type
_entity_poly.pdbx_seq_one_letter_code
_entity_poly.pdbx_strand_id
1 'polypeptide(L)'
;MIVILSVKHIVAITQHNSFRGLGLAQVRSREVECNRIRYFFVVILVSISSFVIGGCSALKPVMSPLADIEGVSGHFHAGQIVNLNTGEVISFDQLIDALGSRGVIFVGEVHSNPDHHLIEVQILQALTAQCGTLTVAMEFFQETHQKDVDRYIEGTINEGEFLEDVKWKKRWGFDYHFYRPLLLEAKEKGGRVLAINAPEDIVKKVARSGLNSLSTDERSQLAGSIDLENERHRDYLRKVYKEHVHTDLKNFEYFYQAQCVWEDTMAENISRFLKNNKKRMLVFTGNGHIINKFGIPKRVSGRIPVNMATIMLYPLAGRTAISKEMADYVWLTGDYSRKHFMIHHRHHHRMPTPSDEKSGKK
;
A
#
# COMPACT_ATOMS: atom_id res chain seq x y z
N MET A 1 22.91 41.11 47.69
CA MET A 1 22.55 40.33 48.89
C MET A 1 23.64 39.30 49.10
N ILE A 2 24.45 39.52 50.14
CA ILE A 2 25.18 38.51 50.94
C ILE A 2 26.32 37.76 50.18
N VAL A 3 27.59 38.20 50.25
CA VAL A 3 28.58 38.12 51.37
C VAL A 3 29.07 36.66 51.52
N ILE A 4 30.38 36.37 51.51
CA ILE A 4 31.27 36.21 52.69
C ILE A 4 32.71 35.95 52.12
N LEU A 5 33.66 36.90 52.31
CA LEU A 5 34.83 36.94 53.25
C LEU A 5 36.02 36.04 52.85
N SER A 6 37.21 36.61 52.56
CA SER A 6 38.30 37.08 53.48
C SER A 6 39.26 35.92 53.81
N VAL A 7 40.59 36.08 53.81
CA VAL A 7 41.39 36.68 54.90
C VAL A 7 42.85 36.97 54.44
N LYS A 8 43.30 38.20 54.78
CA LYS A 8 44.59 38.76 55.29
C LYS A 8 45.86 37.85 55.39
N HIS A 9 47.13 38.29 55.52
CA HIS A 9 47.98 39.48 55.29
C HIS A 9 49.35 39.21 56.04
N ILE A 10 50.47 39.88 55.67
CA ILE A 10 51.76 40.08 56.43
C ILE A 10 52.74 38.85 56.38
N VAL A 11 54.09 38.87 56.27
CA VAL A 11 55.24 39.74 56.63
C VAL A 11 56.42 39.58 55.63
N ALA A 12 57.27 40.60 55.57
CA ALA A 12 58.50 40.83 54.80
C ALA A 12 59.78 40.05 55.22
N ILE A 13 60.87 40.28 54.45
CA ILE A 13 62.31 40.45 54.81
C ILE A 13 63.31 39.60 53.96
N THR A 14 64.08 40.32 53.10
CA THR A 14 65.50 40.25 52.64
C THR A 14 66.30 38.91 52.68
N GLN A 15 67.31 38.59 51.84
CA GLN A 15 68.33 39.38 51.12
C GLN A 15 69.13 38.50 50.11
N HIS A 16 69.72 39.16 49.10
CA HIS A 16 70.98 38.93 48.37
C HIS A 16 71.30 37.73 47.44
N ASN A 17 71.67 38.14 46.21
CA ASN A 17 72.77 37.72 45.31
C ASN A 17 72.96 36.24 44.96
N SER A 18 72.98 35.94 43.65
CA SER A 18 74.23 35.63 42.91
C SER A 18 73.98 34.96 41.55
N PHE A 19 74.58 35.55 40.52
CA PHE A 19 75.17 34.92 39.32
C PHE A 19 74.35 34.57 38.06
N ARG A 20 74.98 34.98 36.95
CA ARG A 20 74.62 34.94 35.53
C ARG A 20 74.80 33.54 34.92
N GLY A 21 73.99 33.26 33.89
CA GLY A 21 74.48 32.61 32.67
C GLY A 21 73.79 31.30 32.27
N LEU A 22 72.61 31.37 31.64
CA LEU A 22 72.03 30.35 30.76
C LEU A 22 70.73 30.90 30.15
N GLY A 23 70.79 31.60 28.99
CA GLY A 23 69.63 32.37 28.50
C GLY A 23 69.51 32.56 26.99
N LEU A 24 70.12 31.71 26.16
CA LEU A 24 70.06 31.86 24.69
C LEU A 24 69.44 30.67 23.93
N ALA A 25 69.28 29.50 24.55
CA ALA A 25 68.64 28.36 23.88
C ALA A 25 67.10 28.31 24.04
N GLN A 26 66.55 28.96 25.07
CA GLN A 26 65.15 28.78 25.48
C GLN A 26 64.16 29.80 24.89
N VAL A 27 64.67 30.89 24.28
CA VAL A 27 63.82 31.94 23.66
C VAL A 27 63.40 31.54 22.25
N ARG A 28 64.27 30.84 21.50
CA ARG A 28 64.02 30.44 20.11
C ARG A 28 62.97 29.31 19.98
N SER A 29 62.79 28.49 21.01
CA SER A 29 61.77 27.43 21.03
C SER A 29 60.35 27.98 21.25
N ARG A 30 60.20 29.04 22.05
CA ARG A 30 58.89 29.62 22.39
C ARG A 30 58.21 30.36 21.24
N GLU A 31 58.96 31.00 20.34
CA GLU A 31 58.39 31.69 19.17
C GLU A 31 57.88 30.72 18.09
N VAL A 32 58.57 29.61 17.88
CA VAL A 32 58.16 28.57 16.91
C VAL A 32 56.86 27.87 17.37
N GLU A 33 56.72 27.69 18.68
CA GLU A 33 55.56 27.04 19.29
C GLU A 33 54.31 27.95 19.23
N CYS A 34 54.47 29.26 19.42
CA CYS A 34 53.38 30.22 19.33
C CYS A 34 52.83 30.38 17.89
N ASN A 35 53.72 30.36 16.88
CA ASN A 35 53.30 30.39 15.46
C ASN A 35 52.61 29.11 15.01
N ARG A 36 53.01 27.94 15.53
CA ARG A 36 52.32 26.67 15.28
C ARG A 36 50.90 26.64 15.82
N ILE A 37 50.70 27.17 17.02
CA ILE A 37 49.36 27.27 17.64
C ILE A 37 48.47 28.22 16.84
N ARG A 38 48.99 29.36 16.40
CA ARG A 38 48.24 30.31 15.55
C ARG A 38 47.83 29.71 14.21
N TYR A 39 48.74 28.99 13.53
CA TYR A 39 48.42 28.28 12.28
C TYR A 39 47.38 27.17 12.50
N PHE A 40 47.47 26.44 13.61
CA PHE A 40 46.52 25.40 13.97
C PHE A 40 45.09 25.94 14.14
N PHE A 41 44.93 27.08 14.83
CA PHE A 41 43.62 27.72 14.99
C PHE A 41 43.06 28.32 13.69
N VAL A 42 43.91 28.90 12.83
CA VAL A 42 43.48 29.41 11.52
C VAL A 42 43.05 28.28 10.58
N VAL A 43 43.78 27.17 10.55
CA VAL A 43 43.39 25.97 9.77
C VAL A 43 42.07 25.39 10.27
N ILE A 44 41.88 25.30 11.60
CA ILE A 44 40.61 24.84 12.19
C ILE A 44 39.45 25.77 11.80
N LEU A 45 39.63 27.09 11.89
CA LEU A 45 38.59 28.05 11.52
C LEU A 45 38.22 27.99 10.03
N VAL A 46 39.20 27.84 9.14
CA VAL A 46 38.96 27.69 7.70
C VAL A 46 38.29 26.33 7.39
N SER A 47 38.70 25.25 8.06
CA SER A 47 38.08 23.93 7.90
C SER A 47 36.63 23.89 8.39
N ILE A 48 36.31 24.53 9.53
CA ILE A 48 34.93 24.64 10.03
C ILE A 48 34.07 25.45 9.07
N SER A 49 34.61 26.53 8.49
CA SER A 49 33.90 27.36 7.49
C SER A 49 33.51 26.56 6.24
N SER A 50 34.39 25.66 5.78
CA SER A 50 34.13 24.78 4.63
C SER A 50 33.05 23.72 4.90
N PHE A 51 32.86 23.30 6.16
CA PHE A 51 31.80 22.36 6.53
C PHE A 51 30.41 22.99 6.58
N VAL A 52 30.31 24.30 6.86
CA VAL A 52 29.02 25.01 6.95
C VAL A 52 28.44 25.30 5.55
N ILE A 53 29.28 25.47 4.53
CA ILE A 53 28.82 25.81 3.16
C ILE A 53 28.40 24.56 2.36
N GLY A 54 28.92 23.38 2.70
CA GLY A 54 28.55 22.10 2.04
C GLY A 54 27.23 21.47 2.52
N GLY A 55 26.68 21.93 3.65
CA GLY A 55 25.52 21.31 4.30
C GLY A 55 24.16 21.59 3.63
N CYS A 56 24.05 22.66 2.82
CA CYS A 56 22.78 23.03 2.19
C CYS A 56 22.50 22.32 0.86
N SER A 57 23.51 21.71 0.23
CA SER A 57 23.40 21.17 -1.14
C SER A 57 22.85 19.73 -1.20
N ALA A 58 22.65 19.08 -0.05
CA ALA A 58 22.33 17.64 0.02
C ALA A 58 20.84 17.32 0.24
N LEU A 59 19.97 18.31 0.46
CA LEU A 59 18.53 18.10 0.52
C LEU A 59 17.94 18.26 -0.88
N LYS A 60 17.99 17.19 -1.69
CA LYS A 60 17.14 17.14 -2.90
C LYS A 60 15.68 17.25 -2.42
N PRO A 61 14.89 18.23 -2.89
CA PRO A 61 13.48 18.28 -2.53
C PRO A 61 12.83 16.97 -2.97
N VAL A 62 12.20 16.26 -2.02
CA VAL A 62 11.36 15.11 -2.33
C VAL A 62 10.19 15.68 -3.12
N MET A 63 10.22 15.49 -4.45
CA MET A 63 9.09 15.89 -5.28
C MET A 63 7.88 15.07 -4.85
N SER A 64 6.76 15.75 -4.59
CA SER A 64 5.48 15.08 -4.37
C SER A 64 5.19 14.16 -5.55
N PRO A 65 4.72 12.92 -5.32
CA PRO A 65 4.26 12.04 -6.39
C PRO A 65 3.22 12.73 -7.28
N LEU A 66 3.31 12.51 -8.60
CA LEU A 66 2.44 13.13 -9.61
C LEU A 66 1.98 12.10 -10.62
N ALA A 67 0.73 12.19 -11.04
CA ALA A 67 0.24 11.51 -12.22
C ALA A 67 0.13 12.47 -13.42
N ASP A 68 0.52 11.98 -14.58
CA ASP A 68 0.22 12.54 -15.90
C ASP A 68 -0.82 11.64 -16.57
N ILE A 69 -1.97 12.19 -16.96
CA ILE A 69 -2.99 11.42 -17.69
C ILE A 69 -2.82 11.63 -19.19
N GLU A 70 -2.78 10.53 -19.95
CA GLU A 70 -2.55 10.54 -21.39
C GLU A 70 -3.51 11.49 -22.12
N GLY A 71 -2.96 12.51 -22.79
CA GLY A 71 -3.76 13.49 -23.54
C GLY A 71 -4.64 14.39 -22.66
N VAL A 72 -4.25 14.62 -21.41
CA VAL A 72 -4.83 15.63 -20.51
C VAL A 72 -3.70 16.57 -20.06
N SER A 73 -3.94 17.88 -20.10
CA SER A 73 -2.96 18.86 -19.65
C SER A 73 -2.94 18.96 -18.12
N GLY A 74 -1.75 19.15 -17.54
CA GLY A 74 -1.56 19.32 -16.10
C GLY A 74 -1.05 18.06 -15.40
N HIS A 75 -0.94 18.17 -14.08
CA HIS A 75 -0.47 17.11 -13.18
C HIS A 75 -1.52 16.86 -12.11
N PHE A 76 -1.64 15.59 -11.70
CA PHE A 76 -2.59 15.15 -10.70
C PHE A 76 -1.88 14.61 -9.46
N HIS A 77 -2.50 14.75 -8.30
CA HIS A 77 -1.94 14.48 -6.99
C HIS A 77 -2.81 13.50 -6.20
N ALA A 78 -2.23 12.89 -5.17
CA ALA A 78 -2.96 12.05 -4.23
C ALA A 78 -4.14 12.82 -3.59
N GLY A 79 -5.25 12.13 -3.38
CA GLY A 79 -6.53 12.66 -2.93
C GLY A 79 -7.50 13.01 -4.05
N GLN A 80 -7.04 13.16 -5.31
CA GLN A 80 -7.91 13.52 -6.42
C GLN A 80 -8.59 12.30 -7.05
N ILE A 81 -9.86 12.47 -7.39
CA ILE A 81 -10.64 11.54 -8.23
C ILE A 81 -10.69 12.13 -9.63
N VAL A 82 -10.28 11.37 -10.64
CA VAL A 82 -10.27 11.82 -12.03
C VAL A 82 -11.16 10.93 -12.88
N ASN A 83 -12.06 11.54 -13.66
CA ASN A 83 -12.80 10.86 -14.72
C ASN A 83 -11.87 10.70 -15.93
N LEU A 84 -11.48 9.48 -16.26
CA LEU A 84 -10.50 9.22 -17.33
C LEU A 84 -11.05 9.48 -18.74
N ASN A 85 -12.38 9.50 -18.90
CA ASN A 85 -13.01 9.83 -20.17
C ASN A 85 -12.92 11.33 -20.49
N THR A 86 -13.06 12.19 -19.49
CA THR A 86 -13.05 13.66 -19.67
C THR A 86 -11.71 14.30 -19.29
N GLY A 87 -10.93 13.66 -18.42
CA GLY A 87 -9.72 14.24 -17.81
C GLY A 87 -10.01 15.19 -16.65
N GLU A 88 -11.27 15.31 -16.22
CA GLU A 88 -11.67 16.25 -15.17
C GLU A 88 -11.52 15.64 -13.78
N VAL A 89 -11.04 16.46 -12.84
CA VAL A 89 -11.09 16.14 -11.42
C VAL A 89 -12.54 16.32 -10.94
N ILE A 90 -13.09 15.28 -10.32
CA ILE A 90 -14.46 15.28 -9.79
C ILE A 90 -14.44 15.14 -8.26
N SER A 91 -15.52 15.60 -7.61
CA SER A 91 -15.73 15.35 -6.18
C SER A 91 -16.19 13.92 -5.92
N PHE A 92 -16.14 13.52 -4.65
CA PHE A 92 -16.72 12.24 -4.21
C PHE A 92 -18.21 12.16 -4.52
N ASP A 93 -18.98 13.21 -4.23
CA ASP A 93 -20.42 13.24 -4.52
C ASP A 93 -20.72 13.06 -6.01
N GLN A 94 -19.94 13.73 -6.88
CA GLN A 94 -20.05 13.57 -8.33
C GLN A 94 -19.72 12.15 -8.79
N LEU A 95 -18.72 11.50 -8.17
CA LEU A 95 -18.43 10.10 -8.42
C LEU A 95 -19.62 9.23 -8.02
N ILE A 96 -20.13 9.37 -6.80
CA ILE A 96 -21.25 8.58 -6.28
C ILE A 96 -22.50 8.74 -7.14
N ASP A 97 -22.85 9.96 -7.55
CA ASP A 97 -23.97 10.22 -8.47
C ASP A 97 -23.80 9.53 -9.83
N ALA A 98 -22.59 9.58 -10.41
CA ALA A 98 -22.31 8.91 -11.68
C ALA A 98 -22.40 7.38 -11.56
N LEU A 99 -21.96 6.83 -10.42
CA LEU A 99 -22.05 5.41 -10.10
C LEU A 99 -23.48 4.96 -9.79
N GLY A 100 -24.33 5.84 -9.26
CA GLY A 100 -25.73 5.58 -8.90
C GLY A 100 -26.60 5.10 -10.07
N SER A 101 -26.18 5.35 -11.32
CA SER A 101 -26.83 4.88 -12.55
C SER A 101 -26.34 3.51 -13.06
N ARG A 102 -25.32 2.92 -12.43
CA ARG A 102 -24.63 1.70 -12.90
C ARG A 102 -25.19 0.46 -12.21
N GLY A 103 -25.31 -0.63 -12.97
CA GLY A 103 -25.78 -1.91 -12.45
C GLY A 103 -24.67 -2.70 -11.74
N VAL A 104 -23.44 -2.59 -12.26
CA VAL A 104 -22.26 -3.25 -11.69
C VAL A 104 -21.13 -2.23 -11.58
N ILE A 105 -20.50 -2.14 -10.42
CA ILE A 105 -19.39 -1.22 -10.18
C ILE A 105 -18.20 -2.06 -9.74
N PHE A 106 -17.08 -1.96 -10.45
CA PHE A 106 -15.82 -2.61 -10.06
C PHE A 106 -14.92 -1.60 -9.40
N VAL A 107 -14.42 -1.92 -8.22
CA VAL A 107 -13.44 -1.13 -7.48
C VAL A 107 -12.17 -1.98 -7.36
N GLY A 108 -11.12 -1.49 -8.00
CA GLY A 108 -9.80 -2.07 -7.98
C GLY A 108 -8.99 -1.55 -6.81
N GLU A 109 -8.24 -2.42 -6.16
CA GLU A 109 -7.43 -2.06 -5.01
C GLU A 109 -6.00 -2.63 -5.04
N VAL A 110 -5.20 -2.28 -4.04
CA VAL A 110 -3.85 -2.79 -3.82
C VAL A 110 -3.87 -3.36 -2.42
N HIS A 111 -3.87 -4.70 -2.32
CA HIS A 111 -4.30 -5.45 -1.13
C HIS A 111 -3.67 -5.02 0.21
N SER A 112 -2.50 -4.38 0.16
CA SER A 112 -1.78 -3.88 1.33
C SER A 112 -1.97 -2.40 1.65
N ASN A 113 -2.72 -1.65 0.84
CA ASN A 113 -2.87 -0.20 0.97
C ASN A 113 -4.09 0.13 1.85
N PRO A 114 -3.90 0.66 3.07
CA PRO A 114 -5.00 0.95 3.98
C PRO A 114 -5.96 2.02 3.45
N ASP A 115 -5.48 3.00 2.67
CA ASP A 115 -6.33 4.04 2.08
C ASP A 115 -7.36 3.43 1.13
N HIS A 116 -6.99 2.37 0.42
CA HIS A 116 -7.88 1.73 -0.53
C HIS A 116 -9.06 1.08 0.18
N HIS A 117 -8.79 0.33 1.24
CA HIS A 117 -9.83 -0.30 2.06
C HIS A 117 -10.76 0.72 2.71
N LEU A 118 -10.24 1.87 3.14
CA LEU A 118 -11.08 2.97 3.65
C LEU A 118 -11.98 3.56 2.56
N ILE A 119 -11.44 3.77 1.36
CA ILE A 119 -12.20 4.28 0.21
C ILE A 119 -13.29 3.29 -0.23
N GLU A 120 -13.00 1.99 -0.23
CA GLU A 120 -13.99 0.94 -0.54
C GLU A 120 -15.19 1.01 0.40
N VAL A 121 -14.95 1.21 1.70
CA VAL A 121 -16.01 1.39 2.71
C VAL A 121 -16.80 2.66 2.44
N GLN A 122 -16.14 3.78 2.14
CA GLN A 122 -16.81 5.04 1.81
C GLN A 122 -17.73 4.90 0.59
N ILE A 123 -17.24 4.25 -0.47
CA ILE A 123 -18.03 3.99 -1.69
C ILE A 123 -19.22 3.08 -1.37
N LEU A 124 -19.01 1.99 -0.63
CA LEU A 124 -20.08 1.07 -0.24
C LEU A 124 -21.17 1.78 0.58
N GLN A 125 -20.77 2.56 1.58
CA GLN A 125 -21.70 3.30 2.45
C GLN A 125 -22.49 4.35 1.68
N ALA A 126 -21.82 5.15 0.86
CA ALA A 126 -22.47 6.20 0.08
C ALA A 126 -23.45 5.63 -0.95
N LEU A 127 -23.04 4.58 -1.67
CA LEU A 127 -23.94 3.92 -2.62
C LEU A 127 -25.09 3.21 -1.92
N THR A 128 -24.86 2.58 -0.76
CA THR A 128 -25.94 1.94 0.00
C THR A 128 -26.95 2.97 0.51
N ALA A 129 -26.47 4.15 0.95
CA ALA A 129 -27.33 5.26 1.35
C ALA A 129 -28.16 5.82 0.18
N GLN A 130 -27.55 5.97 -1.00
CA GLN A 130 -28.22 6.52 -2.18
C GLN A 130 -29.16 5.50 -2.86
N CYS A 131 -28.78 4.23 -2.88
CA CYS A 131 -29.35 3.22 -3.77
C CYS A 131 -30.07 2.08 -3.05
N GLY A 132 -30.00 2.04 -1.71
CA GLY A 132 -30.43 0.92 -0.90
C GLY A 132 -29.43 -0.24 -0.90
N THR A 133 -29.84 -1.35 -0.32
CA THR A 133 -29.01 -2.54 -0.12
C THR A 133 -28.40 -3.07 -1.42
N LEU A 134 -27.08 -3.27 -1.41
CA LEU A 134 -26.29 -3.76 -2.54
C LEU A 134 -25.88 -5.24 -2.34
N THR A 135 -25.61 -5.93 -3.45
CA THR A 135 -24.78 -7.14 -3.40
C THR A 135 -23.32 -6.74 -3.46
N VAL A 136 -22.50 -7.24 -2.54
CA VAL A 136 -21.06 -7.02 -2.52
C VAL A 136 -20.39 -8.29 -3.03
N ALA A 137 -19.62 -8.22 -4.10
CA ALA A 137 -18.84 -9.34 -4.61
C ALA A 137 -17.36 -9.12 -4.27
N MET A 138 -16.69 -10.14 -3.74
CA MET A 138 -15.35 -9.99 -3.19
C MET A 138 -14.42 -11.09 -3.72
N GLU A 139 -13.34 -10.69 -4.37
CA GLU A 139 -12.25 -11.59 -4.82
C GLU A 139 -11.66 -12.41 -3.66
N PHE A 140 -11.77 -11.92 -2.43
CA PHE A 140 -11.06 -12.47 -1.29
C PHE A 140 -11.61 -13.83 -0.85
N PHE A 141 -12.83 -14.18 -1.31
CA PHE A 141 -13.48 -15.45 -1.04
C PHE A 141 -13.58 -16.32 -2.29
N GLN A 142 -13.20 -17.58 -2.13
CA GLN A 142 -13.37 -18.62 -3.14
C GLN A 142 -14.83 -19.07 -3.16
N GLU A 143 -15.39 -19.30 -4.34
CA GLU A 143 -16.80 -19.69 -4.51
C GLU A 143 -17.17 -20.95 -3.71
N THR A 144 -16.20 -21.86 -3.54
CA THR A 144 -16.34 -23.08 -2.72
C THR A 144 -16.66 -22.81 -1.24
N HIS A 145 -16.39 -21.61 -0.73
CA HIS A 145 -16.72 -21.18 0.63
C HIS A 145 -17.96 -20.26 0.69
N GLN A 146 -18.76 -20.15 -0.37
CA GLN A 146 -19.95 -19.28 -0.39
C GLN A 146 -20.91 -19.59 0.77
N LYS A 147 -21.07 -20.86 1.15
CA LYS A 147 -21.94 -21.25 2.28
C LYS A 147 -21.46 -20.70 3.61
N ASP A 148 -20.15 -20.59 3.80
CA ASP A 148 -19.56 -20.08 5.04
C ASP A 148 -19.68 -18.56 5.11
N VAL A 149 -19.52 -17.89 3.96
CA VAL A 149 -19.83 -16.47 3.79
C VAL A 149 -21.30 -16.19 4.10
N ASP A 150 -22.22 -16.96 3.52
CA ASP A 150 -23.67 -16.79 3.75
C ASP A 150 -24.01 -16.97 5.24
N ARG A 151 -23.50 -18.03 5.90
CA ARG A 151 -23.71 -18.25 7.35
C ARG A 151 -23.24 -17.08 8.20
N TYR A 152 -22.12 -16.45 7.87
CA TYR A 152 -21.61 -15.30 8.62
C TYR A 152 -22.45 -14.04 8.42
N ILE A 153 -22.83 -13.74 7.18
CA ILE A 153 -23.67 -12.59 6.84
C ILE A 153 -25.07 -12.74 7.44
N GLU A 154 -25.62 -13.95 7.47
CA GLU A 154 -26.90 -14.26 8.11
C GLU A 154 -26.84 -14.26 9.66
N GLY A 155 -25.64 -14.23 10.23
CA GLY A 155 -25.43 -14.22 11.68
C GLY A 155 -25.53 -15.59 12.36
N THR A 156 -25.48 -16.67 11.58
CA THR A 156 -25.52 -18.06 12.09
C THR A 156 -24.22 -18.50 12.73
N ILE A 157 -23.09 -17.87 12.37
CA ILE A 157 -21.77 -18.08 12.99
C ILE A 157 -21.14 -16.77 13.43
N ASN A 158 -20.23 -16.86 14.40
CA ASN A 158 -19.45 -15.71 14.83
C ASN A 158 -18.26 -15.44 13.89
N GLU A 159 -17.61 -14.28 14.07
CA GLU A 159 -16.50 -13.84 13.21
C GLU A 159 -15.28 -14.76 13.29
N GLY A 160 -14.97 -15.33 14.46
CA GLY A 160 -13.86 -16.27 14.61
C GLY A 160 -14.07 -17.56 13.82
N GLU A 161 -15.25 -18.17 13.97
CA GLU A 161 -15.66 -19.36 13.20
C GLU A 161 -15.63 -19.08 11.69
N PHE A 162 -16.16 -17.92 11.28
CA PHE A 162 -16.15 -17.51 9.87
C PHE A 162 -14.74 -17.48 9.27
N LEU A 163 -13.78 -16.88 9.97
CA LEU A 163 -12.39 -16.76 9.49
C LEU A 163 -11.69 -18.11 9.39
N GLU A 164 -12.03 -19.06 10.26
CA GLU A 164 -11.55 -20.43 10.20
C GLU A 164 -12.17 -21.20 9.03
N ASP A 165 -13.49 -21.11 8.85
CA ASP A 165 -14.24 -21.80 7.79
C ASP A 165 -13.78 -21.36 6.40
N VAL A 166 -13.64 -20.05 6.14
CA VAL A 166 -13.10 -19.53 4.87
C VAL A 166 -11.57 -19.64 4.77
N LYS A 167 -10.91 -20.10 5.84
CA LYS A 167 -9.46 -20.28 5.94
C LYS A 167 -8.69 -18.98 5.65
N TRP A 168 -9.17 -17.86 6.18
CA TRP A 168 -8.71 -16.50 5.85
C TRP A 168 -7.18 -16.35 5.84
N LYS A 169 -6.53 -16.77 6.94
CA LYS A 169 -5.06 -16.68 7.09
C LYS A 169 -4.29 -17.47 6.03
N LYS A 170 -4.80 -18.63 5.62
CA LYS A 170 -4.13 -19.52 4.66
C LYS A 170 -4.42 -19.12 3.22
N ARG A 171 -5.65 -18.70 2.92
CA ARG A 171 -6.15 -18.50 1.56
C ARG A 171 -6.00 -17.07 1.06
N TRP A 172 -6.20 -16.09 1.93
CA TRP A 172 -6.07 -14.67 1.58
C TRP A 172 -4.79 -14.07 2.18
N GLY A 173 -4.59 -14.23 3.48
CA GLY A 173 -3.33 -13.89 4.15
C GLY A 173 -3.07 -12.39 4.38
N PHE A 174 -3.95 -11.50 3.91
CA PHE A 174 -3.94 -10.09 4.28
C PHE A 174 -4.61 -9.86 5.65
N ASP A 175 -4.35 -8.70 6.25
CA ASP A 175 -4.97 -8.33 7.53
C ASP A 175 -6.49 -8.25 7.35
N TYR A 176 -7.23 -9.04 8.13
CA TYR A 176 -8.68 -9.07 8.08
C TYR A 176 -9.30 -7.71 8.43
N HIS A 177 -8.64 -6.89 9.24
CA HIS A 177 -9.15 -5.57 9.65
C HIS A 177 -9.36 -4.61 8.48
N PHE A 178 -8.69 -4.84 7.35
CA PHE A 178 -8.91 -4.10 6.12
C PHE A 178 -10.30 -4.40 5.51
N TYR A 179 -10.75 -5.65 5.60
CA TYR A 179 -11.96 -6.13 4.92
C TYR A 179 -13.18 -6.23 5.85
N ARG A 180 -12.93 -6.33 7.16
CA ARG A 180 -13.97 -6.44 8.19
C ARG A 180 -15.05 -5.35 8.07
N PRO A 181 -14.74 -4.05 7.85
CA PRO A 181 -15.78 -3.03 7.76
C PRO A 181 -16.72 -3.22 6.56
N LEU A 182 -16.24 -3.74 5.42
CA LEU A 182 -17.07 -4.04 4.26
C LEU A 182 -18.09 -5.14 4.58
N LEU A 183 -17.67 -6.18 5.30
CA LEU A 183 -18.53 -7.29 5.70
C LEU A 183 -19.57 -6.84 6.72
N LEU A 184 -19.17 -6.02 7.69
CA LEU A 184 -20.08 -5.47 8.70
C LEU A 184 -21.13 -4.57 8.05
N GLU A 185 -20.73 -3.68 7.14
CA GLU A 185 -21.67 -2.83 6.40
C GLU A 185 -22.67 -3.68 5.60
N ALA A 186 -22.19 -4.70 4.87
CA ALA A 186 -23.06 -5.62 4.15
C ALA A 186 -24.04 -6.34 5.10
N LYS A 187 -23.55 -6.85 6.24
CA LYS A 187 -24.37 -7.55 7.24
C LYS A 187 -25.41 -6.64 7.88
N GLU A 188 -25.02 -5.45 8.35
CA GLU A 188 -25.90 -4.49 9.02
C GLU A 188 -27.01 -3.95 8.11
N LYS A 189 -26.74 -3.83 6.80
CA LYS A 189 -27.71 -3.35 5.80
C LYS A 189 -28.53 -4.46 5.14
N GLY A 190 -28.39 -5.71 5.59
CA GLY A 190 -29.07 -6.88 5.01
C GLY A 190 -28.63 -7.19 3.56
N GLY A 191 -27.42 -6.76 3.20
CA GLY A 191 -26.76 -7.04 1.94
C GLY A 191 -26.33 -8.49 1.81
N ARG A 192 -26.02 -8.90 0.59
CA ARG A 192 -25.44 -10.21 0.30
C ARG A 192 -23.97 -10.04 -0.04
N VAL A 193 -23.13 -10.95 0.47
CA VAL A 193 -21.72 -11.05 0.04
C VAL A 193 -21.56 -12.27 -0.87
N LEU A 194 -20.99 -12.04 -2.06
CA LEU A 194 -20.73 -13.06 -3.07
C LEU A 194 -19.22 -13.37 -3.12
N ALA A 195 -18.87 -14.62 -2.86
CA ALA A 195 -17.55 -15.17 -3.09
C ALA A 195 -17.38 -15.48 -4.58
N ILE A 196 -16.46 -14.79 -5.24
CA ILE A 196 -16.33 -14.87 -6.70
C ILE A 196 -15.10 -15.64 -7.16
N ASN A 197 -14.11 -15.87 -6.29
CA ASN A 197 -12.81 -16.34 -6.74
C ASN A 197 -12.77 -17.85 -7.05
N ALA A 198 -11.85 -18.22 -7.93
CA ALA A 198 -11.54 -19.60 -8.25
C ALA A 198 -10.87 -20.32 -7.06
N PRO A 199 -10.97 -21.66 -6.98
CA PRO A 199 -10.20 -22.43 -6.00
C PRO A 199 -8.70 -22.23 -6.17
N GLU A 200 -8.05 -21.66 -5.15
CA GLU A 200 -6.65 -21.24 -5.21
C GLU A 200 -5.69 -22.39 -5.54
N ASP A 201 -5.95 -23.59 -5.03
CA ASP A 201 -5.10 -24.76 -5.28
C ASP A 201 -5.09 -25.14 -6.77
N ILE A 202 -6.24 -25.01 -7.45
CA ILE A 202 -6.37 -25.25 -8.88
C ILE A 202 -5.59 -24.20 -9.66
N VAL A 203 -5.72 -22.91 -9.29
CA VAL A 203 -5.00 -21.84 -9.97
C VAL A 203 -3.48 -21.97 -9.78
N LYS A 204 -3.03 -22.33 -8.57
CA LYS A 204 -1.62 -22.65 -8.30
C LYS A 204 -1.11 -23.82 -9.14
N LYS A 205 -1.93 -24.84 -9.37
CA LYS A 205 -1.59 -25.96 -10.24
C LYS A 205 -1.45 -25.50 -11.70
N VAL A 206 -2.39 -24.70 -12.20
CA VAL A 206 -2.30 -24.09 -13.55
C VAL A 206 -1.03 -23.25 -13.68
N ALA A 207 -0.71 -22.44 -12.69
CA ALA A 207 0.47 -21.59 -12.71
C ALA A 207 1.80 -22.38 -12.76
N ARG A 208 1.81 -23.60 -12.20
CA ARG A 208 2.98 -24.49 -12.17
C ARG A 208 3.08 -25.42 -13.37
N SER A 209 1.95 -25.89 -13.88
CA SER A 209 1.91 -27.04 -14.81
C SER A 209 0.98 -26.83 -16.02
N GLY A 210 0.37 -25.66 -16.14
CA GLY A 210 -0.51 -25.28 -17.24
C GLY A 210 -1.94 -25.80 -17.11
N LEU A 211 -2.85 -25.18 -17.87
CA LEU A 211 -4.29 -25.45 -17.84
C LEU A 211 -4.64 -26.91 -18.22
N ASN A 212 -3.88 -27.49 -19.14
CA ASN A 212 -4.08 -28.87 -19.60
C ASN A 212 -3.65 -29.92 -18.56
N SER A 213 -3.06 -29.51 -17.44
CA SER A 213 -2.70 -30.43 -16.33
C SER A 213 -3.86 -30.73 -15.38
N LEU A 214 -4.99 -30.04 -15.54
CA LEU A 214 -6.14 -30.21 -14.68
C LEU A 214 -6.88 -31.53 -14.98
N SER A 215 -7.34 -32.20 -13.92
CA SER A 215 -8.31 -33.29 -14.04
C SER A 215 -9.67 -32.74 -14.49
N THR A 216 -10.56 -33.64 -14.92
CA THR A 216 -11.94 -33.28 -15.25
C THR A 216 -12.66 -32.62 -14.07
N ASP A 217 -12.44 -33.12 -12.85
CA ASP A 217 -13.05 -32.59 -11.62
C ASP A 217 -12.48 -31.23 -11.21
N GLU A 218 -11.19 -30.98 -11.45
CA GLU A 218 -10.62 -29.66 -11.23
C GLU A 218 -11.13 -28.66 -12.28
N ARG A 219 -11.21 -29.09 -13.54
CA ARG A 219 -11.66 -28.25 -14.65
C ARG A 219 -13.14 -27.85 -14.52
N SER A 220 -13.98 -28.69 -13.94
CA SER A 220 -15.42 -28.44 -13.73
C SER A 220 -15.72 -27.41 -12.63
N GLN A 221 -14.75 -27.11 -11.76
CA GLN A 221 -14.85 -26.08 -10.72
C GLN A 221 -14.49 -24.67 -11.21
N LEU A 222 -14.05 -24.53 -12.47
CA LEU A 222 -13.68 -23.27 -13.10
C LEU A 222 -14.74 -22.83 -14.10
N ALA A 223 -14.60 -21.62 -14.63
CA ALA A 223 -15.47 -21.15 -15.71
C ALA A 223 -15.52 -22.12 -16.90
N GLY A 224 -16.69 -22.28 -17.50
CA GLY A 224 -16.91 -23.18 -18.65
C GLY A 224 -15.99 -22.87 -19.82
N SER A 225 -15.72 -21.58 -20.07
CA SER A 225 -14.76 -21.11 -21.07
C SER A 225 -13.67 -20.25 -20.41
N ILE A 226 -12.41 -20.49 -20.82
CA ILE A 226 -11.24 -19.68 -20.45
C ILE A 226 -10.72 -18.99 -21.71
N ASP A 227 -10.85 -17.67 -21.79
CA ASP A 227 -10.38 -16.87 -22.92
C ASP A 227 -8.89 -16.54 -22.76
N LEU A 228 -8.09 -17.06 -23.71
CA LEU A 228 -6.65 -16.85 -23.83
C LEU A 228 -6.28 -15.98 -25.05
N GLU A 229 -7.26 -15.52 -25.83
CA GLU A 229 -7.07 -14.90 -27.15
C GLU A 229 -6.95 -13.38 -27.09
N ASN A 230 -7.15 -12.76 -25.93
CA ASN A 230 -6.99 -11.31 -25.76
C ASN A 230 -5.50 -10.89 -25.82
N GLU A 231 -5.02 -10.56 -27.02
CA GLU A 231 -3.62 -10.18 -27.26
C GLU A 231 -3.17 -8.96 -26.44
N ARG A 232 -4.01 -7.92 -26.32
CA ARG A 232 -3.67 -6.72 -25.53
C ARG A 232 -3.49 -7.04 -24.05
N HIS A 233 -4.35 -7.88 -23.51
CA HIS A 233 -4.24 -8.36 -22.14
C HIS A 233 -2.97 -9.21 -21.94
N ARG A 234 -2.71 -10.13 -22.87
CA ARG A 234 -1.52 -10.97 -22.85
C ARG A 234 -0.23 -10.15 -22.94
N ASP A 235 -0.19 -9.11 -23.75
CA ASP A 235 0.94 -8.21 -23.87
C ASP A 235 1.17 -7.37 -22.61
N TYR A 236 0.09 -6.88 -22.01
CA TYR A 236 0.15 -6.20 -20.72
C TYR A 236 0.76 -7.11 -19.63
N LEU A 237 0.22 -8.33 -19.48
CA LEU A 237 0.73 -9.28 -18.49
C LEU A 237 2.16 -9.73 -18.79
N ARG A 238 2.59 -9.75 -20.05
CA ARG A 238 3.99 -10.03 -20.40
C ARG A 238 4.93 -8.95 -19.88
N LYS A 239 4.52 -7.68 -19.91
CA LYS A 239 5.31 -6.58 -19.33
C LYS A 239 5.41 -6.74 -17.82
N VAL A 240 4.26 -6.95 -17.15
CA VAL A 240 4.21 -7.20 -15.69
C VAL A 240 5.09 -8.39 -15.31
N TYR A 241 5.02 -9.49 -16.06
CA TYR A 241 5.84 -10.68 -15.82
C TYR A 241 7.34 -10.39 -15.93
N LYS A 242 7.78 -9.55 -16.87
CA LYS A 242 9.21 -9.21 -17.02
C LYS A 242 9.76 -8.30 -15.93
N GLU A 243 8.90 -7.49 -15.30
CA GLU A 243 9.30 -6.53 -14.27
C GLU A 243 9.48 -7.17 -12.88
N HIS A 244 9.06 -8.41 -12.70
CA HIS A 244 9.09 -9.12 -11.42
C HIS A 244 10.04 -10.31 -11.45
N VAL A 245 10.74 -10.57 -10.34
CA VAL A 245 11.55 -11.78 -10.17
C VAL A 245 10.62 -12.93 -9.78
N HIS A 246 10.62 -14.01 -10.58
CA HIS A 246 9.79 -15.18 -10.34
C HIS A 246 10.62 -16.37 -9.90
N THR A 247 10.40 -16.86 -8.68
CA THR A 247 11.04 -18.08 -8.19
C THR A 247 10.34 -19.34 -8.73
N ASP A 248 9.00 -19.33 -8.70
CA ASP A 248 8.17 -20.51 -8.98
C ASP A 248 7.45 -20.41 -10.33
N LEU A 249 7.29 -19.20 -10.87
CA LEU A 249 6.56 -18.91 -12.11
C LEU A 249 7.55 -18.70 -13.25
N LYS A 250 8.14 -19.80 -13.75
CA LYS A 250 9.19 -19.75 -14.79
C LYS A 250 8.65 -19.69 -16.23
N ASN A 251 7.37 -19.98 -16.42
CA ASN A 251 6.72 -20.03 -17.73
C ASN A 251 5.64 -18.95 -17.83
N PHE A 252 5.85 -17.98 -18.73
CA PHE A 252 4.88 -16.93 -18.99
C PHE A 252 3.52 -17.48 -19.45
N GLU A 253 3.47 -18.57 -20.23
CA GLU A 253 2.20 -19.13 -20.69
C GLU A 253 1.37 -19.66 -19.52
N TYR A 254 2.00 -20.30 -18.54
CA TYR A 254 1.29 -20.83 -17.36
C TYR A 254 0.87 -19.71 -16.42
N PHE A 255 1.70 -18.68 -16.29
CA PHE A 255 1.33 -17.44 -15.59
C PHE A 255 0.09 -16.80 -16.23
N TYR A 256 0.09 -16.62 -17.56
CA TYR A 256 -1.03 -16.04 -18.29
C TYR A 256 -2.30 -16.89 -18.18
N GLN A 257 -2.18 -18.22 -18.30
CA GLN A 257 -3.29 -19.14 -18.12
C GLN A 257 -3.88 -19.04 -16.71
N ALA A 258 -3.05 -18.98 -15.66
CA ALA A 258 -3.52 -18.83 -14.28
C ALA A 258 -4.28 -17.53 -14.08
N GLN A 259 -3.78 -16.41 -14.63
CA GLN A 259 -4.47 -15.13 -14.60
C GLN A 259 -5.84 -15.19 -15.29
N CYS A 260 -5.91 -15.81 -16.47
CA CYS A 260 -7.18 -15.97 -17.18
C CYS A 260 -8.15 -16.88 -16.43
N VAL A 261 -7.66 -17.94 -15.77
CA VAL A 261 -8.49 -18.82 -14.93
C VAL A 261 -9.13 -18.06 -13.78
N TRP A 262 -8.37 -17.23 -13.07
CA TRP A 262 -8.91 -16.36 -12.02
C TRP A 262 -10.04 -15.49 -12.56
N GLU A 263 -9.75 -14.73 -13.61
CA GLU A 263 -10.64 -13.70 -14.12
C GLU A 263 -11.89 -14.25 -14.79
N ASP A 264 -11.79 -15.33 -15.58
CA ASP A 264 -12.96 -15.96 -16.19
C ASP A 264 -13.86 -16.62 -15.17
N THR A 265 -13.29 -17.27 -14.15
CA THR A 265 -14.07 -17.91 -13.08
C THR A 265 -14.80 -16.85 -12.26
N MET A 266 -14.12 -15.76 -11.88
CA MET A 266 -14.75 -14.61 -11.23
C MET A 266 -15.85 -13.99 -12.10
N ALA A 267 -15.58 -13.78 -13.39
CA ALA A 267 -16.56 -13.22 -14.31
C ALA A 267 -17.78 -14.14 -14.50
N GLU A 268 -17.58 -15.45 -14.56
CA GLU A 268 -18.68 -16.41 -14.66
C GLU A 268 -19.52 -16.45 -13.40
N ASN A 269 -18.91 -16.44 -12.21
CA ASN A 269 -19.61 -16.40 -10.93
C ASN A 269 -20.48 -15.12 -10.81
N ILE A 270 -19.92 -13.96 -11.17
CA ILE A 270 -20.65 -12.69 -11.25
C ILE A 270 -21.81 -12.78 -12.25
N SER A 271 -21.54 -13.27 -13.46
CA SER A 271 -22.54 -13.35 -14.53
C SER A 271 -23.69 -14.30 -14.17
N ARG A 272 -23.38 -15.45 -13.56
CA ARG A 272 -24.36 -16.43 -13.08
C ARG A 272 -25.28 -15.79 -12.04
N PHE A 273 -24.72 -15.04 -11.09
CA PHE A 273 -25.51 -14.34 -10.09
C PHE A 273 -26.42 -13.28 -10.70
N LEU A 274 -25.90 -12.43 -11.59
CA LEU A 274 -26.64 -11.34 -12.23
C LEU A 274 -27.76 -11.82 -13.17
N LYS A 275 -27.59 -12.96 -13.85
CA LYS A 275 -28.67 -13.58 -14.64
C LYS A 275 -29.88 -13.95 -13.78
N ASN A 276 -29.64 -14.39 -12.54
CA ASN A 276 -30.67 -14.82 -11.62
C ASN A 276 -31.19 -13.70 -10.72
N ASN A 277 -30.49 -12.56 -10.66
CA ASN A 277 -30.79 -11.44 -9.77
C ASN A 277 -30.57 -10.11 -10.49
N LYS A 278 -31.63 -9.29 -10.61
CA LYS A 278 -31.54 -7.92 -11.15
C LYS A 278 -30.98 -6.91 -10.13
N LYS A 279 -30.25 -7.37 -9.12
CA LYS A 279 -29.71 -6.51 -8.04
C LYS A 279 -28.44 -5.83 -8.51
N ARG A 280 -28.22 -4.63 -7.97
CA ARG A 280 -26.98 -3.88 -8.16
C ARG A 280 -25.84 -4.55 -7.41
N MET A 281 -24.66 -4.51 -8.01
CA MET A 281 -23.48 -5.18 -7.48
C MET A 281 -22.28 -4.23 -7.40
N LEU A 282 -21.62 -4.22 -6.24
CA LEU A 282 -20.31 -3.60 -6.04
C LEU A 282 -19.27 -4.72 -5.93
N VAL A 283 -18.24 -4.69 -6.76
CA VAL A 283 -17.23 -5.75 -6.88
C VAL A 283 -15.88 -5.21 -6.41
N PHE A 284 -15.30 -5.81 -5.37
CA PHE A 284 -13.98 -5.49 -4.85
C PHE A 284 -12.95 -6.54 -5.29
N THR A 285 -11.84 -6.07 -5.86
CA THR A 285 -10.81 -6.92 -6.47
C THR A 285 -9.48 -6.14 -6.58
N GLY A 286 -8.36 -6.84 -6.73
CA GLY A 286 -7.07 -6.22 -7.02
C GLY A 286 -7.08 -5.50 -8.38
N ASN A 287 -6.36 -4.38 -8.47
CA ASN A 287 -6.21 -3.56 -9.67
C ASN A 287 -5.86 -4.37 -10.93
N GLY A 288 -5.02 -5.40 -10.78
CA GLY A 288 -4.59 -6.26 -11.88
C GLY A 288 -5.74 -6.96 -12.61
N HIS A 289 -6.86 -7.21 -11.92
CA HIS A 289 -8.03 -7.90 -12.48
C HIS A 289 -9.00 -6.96 -13.21
N ILE A 290 -8.83 -5.64 -13.12
CA ILE A 290 -9.73 -4.67 -13.76
C ILE A 290 -9.02 -3.67 -14.67
N ILE A 291 -7.69 -3.63 -14.65
CA ILE A 291 -6.89 -2.68 -15.44
C ILE A 291 -7.17 -2.80 -16.94
N ASN A 292 -7.32 -1.65 -17.59
CA ASN A 292 -7.73 -1.53 -19.00
C ASN A 292 -9.03 -2.28 -19.32
N LYS A 293 -9.82 -2.60 -18.29
CA LYS A 293 -11.00 -3.46 -18.32
C LYS A 293 -10.71 -4.89 -18.78
N PHE A 294 -9.45 -5.31 -18.97
CA PHE A 294 -9.10 -6.59 -19.61
C PHE A 294 -9.63 -7.82 -18.89
N GLY A 295 -9.52 -7.86 -17.56
CA GLY A 295 -9.88 -9.01 -16.76
C GLY A 295 -11.38 -9.13 -16.54
N ILE A 296 -11.81 -9.06 -15.28
CA ILE A 296 -13.19 -9.33 -14.88
C ILE A 296 -14.22 -8.46 -15.65
N PRO A 297 -14.04 -7.13 -15.81
CA PRO A 297 -15.06 -6.29 -16.46
C PRO A 297 -15.35 -6.69 -17.91
N LYS A 298 -14.32 -6.88 -18.74
CA LYS A 298 -14.49 -7.33 -20.13
C LYS A 298 -15.06 -8.75 -20.19
N ARG A 299 -14.62 -9.65 -19.31
CA ARG A 299 -15.08 -11.04 -19.26
C ARG A 299 -16.54 -11.16 -18.79
N VAL A 300 -17.03 -10.28 -17.91
CA VAL A 300 -18.45 -10.20 -17.54
C VAL A 300 -19.28 -9.66 -18.70
N SER A 301 -18.87 -8.55 -19.31
CA SER A 301 -19.60 -7.95 -20.45
C SER A 301 -19.64 -8.84 -21.69
N GLY A 302 -18.66 -9.74 -21.87
CA GLY A 302 -18.71 -10.79 -22.91
C GLY A 302 -19.70 -11.93 -22.62
N ARG A 303 -20.12 -12.11 -21.36
CA ARG A 303 -21.07 -13.15 -20.93
C ARG A 303 -22.51 -12.66 -20.84
N ILE A 304 -22.71 -11.39 -20.46
CA ILE A 304 -24.01 -10.75 -20.31
C ILE A 304 -23.96 -9.25 -20.63
N PRO A 305 -25.04 -8.65 -21.17
CA PRO A 305 -25.17 -7.20 -21.23
C PRO A 305 -25.22 -6.61 -19.80
N VAL A 306 -24.27 -5.76 -19.47
CA VAL A 306 -24.21 -5.05 -18.18
C VAL A 306 -23.84 -3.59 -18.40
N ASN A 307 -24.56 -2.69 -17.73
CA ASN A 307 -24.11 -1.31 -17.56
C ASN A 307 -23.17 -1.26 -16.36
N MET A 308 -21.88 -1.06 -16.61
CA MET A 308 -20.84 -1.09 -15.59
C MET A 308 -20.01 0.20 -15.53
N ALA A 309 -19.34 0.39 -14.39
CA ALA A 309 -18.26 1.36 -14.24
C ALA A 309 -17.07 0.71 -13.54
N THR A 310 -15.85 1.18 -13.83
CA THR A 310 -14.63 0.75 -13.14
C THR A 310 -13.94 1.93 -12.45
N ILE A 311 -13.51 1.70 -11.20
CA ILE A 311 -12.78 2.66 -10.37
C ILE A 311 -11.45 2.02 -10.02
N MET A 312 -10.35 2.68 -10.37
CA MET A 312 -9.00 2.25 -10.03
C MET A 312 -8.50 3.04 -8.82
N LEU A 313 -8.31 2.42 -7.67
CA LEU A 313 -7.62 3.05 -6.55
C LEU A 313 -6.11 2.93 -6.81
N TYR A 314 -5.43 4.05 -7.01
CA TYR A 314 -4.08 4.06 -7.59
C TYR A 314 -3.06 4.74 -6.66
N PRO A 315 -2.09 3.98 -6.10
CA PRO A 315 -1.08 4.55 -5.22
C PRO A 315 -0.01 5.29 -6.02
N LEU A 316 0.22 6.56 -5.66
CA LEU A 316 1.28 7.35 -6.28
C LEU A 316 2.60 7.21 -5.51
N ALA A 317 3.54 6.46 -6.09
CA ALA A 317 4.89 6.25 -5.56
C ALA A 317 5.95 7.20 -6.18
N GLY A 318 5.57 8.00 -7.17
CA GLY A 318 6.46 8.89 -7.90
C GLY A 318 5.75 9.58 -9.07
N ARG A 319 6.51 9.97 -10.10
CA ARG A 319 5.91 10.44 -11.35
C ARG A 319 5.44 9.25 -12.18
N THR A 320 4.20 9.22 -12.60
CA THR A 320 3.61 8.09 -13.34
C THR A 320 2.71 8.60 -14.47
N ALA A 321 2.75 7.92 -15.61
CA ALA A 321 1.80 8.13 -16.69
C ALA A 321 0.62 7.15 -16.56
N ILE A 322 -0.60 7.66 -16.59
CA ILE A 322 -1.85 6.90 -16.53
C ILE A 322 -2.53 6.97 -17.90
N SER A 323 -2.81 5.82 -18.50
CA SER A 323 -3.58 5.77 -19.74
C SER A 323 -5.06 6.03 -19.48
N LYS A 324 -5.74 6.70 -20.41
CA LYS A 324 -7.19 6.90 -20.37
C LYS A 324 -7.97 5.59 -20.43
N GLU A 325 -7.38 4.53 -20.98
CA GLU A 325 -8.04 3.22 -21.07
C GLU A 325 -8.06 2.49 -19.71
N MET A 326 -7.27 2.94 -18.71
CA MET A 326 -7.04 2.24 -17.45
C MET A 326 -8.32 1.83 -16.71
N ALA A 327 -9.28 2.75 -16.61
CA ALA A 327 -10.58 2.57 -15.96
C ALA A 327 -11.53 3.71 -16.38
N ASP A 328 -12.77 3.73 -15.89
CA ASP A 328 -13.65 4.92 -16.05
C ASP A 328 -13.23 6.05 -15.11
N TYR A 329 -12.84 5.69 -13.89
CA TYR A 329 -12.38 6.61 -12.86
C TYR A 329 -11.08 6.12 -12.24
N VAL A 330 -10.22 7.05 -11.84
CA VAL A 330 -9.06 6.77 -10.99
C VAL A 330 -9.14 7.63 -9.73
N TRP A 331 -8.94 7.02 -8.57
CA TRP A 331 -8.75 7.74 -7.32
C TRP A 331 -7.28 7.61 -6.92
N LEU A 332 -6.57 8.72 -6.97
CA LEU A 332 -5.14 8.78 -6.65
C LEU A 332 -4.95 8.77 -5.14
N THR A 333 -4.15 7.85 -4.62
CA THR A 333 -3.92 7.63 -3.18
C THR A 333 -2.43 7.71 -2.84
N GLY A 334 -2.11 7.69 -1.54
CA GLY A 334 -0.72 7.56 -1.09
C GLY A 334 -0.16 6.18 -1.40
N ASP A 335 1.15 6.09 -1.69
CA ASP A 335 1.84 4.80 -1.75
C ASP A 335 2.18 4.29 -0.35
N TYR A 336 1.63 3.12 -0.02
CA TYR A 336 1.95 2.37 1.19
C TYR A 336 2.71 1.10 0.84
N SER A 337 3.84 1.24 0.15
CA SER A 337 4.75 0.13 -0.08
C SER A 337 5.39 -0.34 1.23
N ARG A 338 5.48 -1.67 1.44
CA ARG A 338 6.06 -2.30 2.67
C ARG A 338 7.45 -1.78 3.07
N LYS A 339 8.19 -1.13 2.17
CA LYS A 339 9.49 -0.50 2.48
C LYS A 339 9.37 0.63 3.51
N HIS A 340 8.27 1.38 3.55
CA HIS A 340 8.07 2.45 4.54
C HIS A 340 7.81 1.91 5.96
N PHE A 341 7.21 0.73 6.09
CA PHE A 341 6.84 0.15 7.39
C PHE A 341 8.08 -0.21 8.24
N MET A 342 9.19 -0.59 7.60
CA MET A 342 10.44 -0.93 8.33
C MET A 342 11.18 0.29 8.90
N ILE A 343 10.91 1.51 8.40
CA ILE A 343 11.61 2.72 8.84
C ILE A 343 10.96 3.29 10.11
N HIS A 344 9.64 3.19 10.26
CA HIS A 344 8.94 3.69 11.45
C HIS A 344 8.91 2.73 12.64
N HIS A 345 9.05 1.41 12.42
CA HIS A 345 9.10 0.45 13.54
C HIS A 345 10.45 0.33 14.24
N ARG A 346 11.53 0.96 13.75
CA ARG A 346 12.82 0.98 14.48
C ARG A 346 12.88 1.98 15.64
N HIS A 347 11.93 2.92 15.76
CA HIS A 347 12.01 4.00 16.75
C HIS A 347 11.05 3.89 17.95
N HIS A 348 10.16 2.89 18.01
CA HIS A 348 9.15 2.82 19.08
C HIS A 348 9.12 1.54 19.93
N HIS A 349 10.20 0.74 19.96
CA HIS A 349 10.31 -0.36 20.92
C HIS A 349 11.48 -0.20 21.88
N ARG A 350 11.31 0.76 22.81
CA ARG A 350 11.74 0.63 24.20
C ARG A 350 10.66 1.19 25.10
N MET A 351 9.72 0.32 25.50
CA MET A 351 8.89 0.55 26.68
C MET A 351 9.56 -0.17 27.87
N PRO A 352 9.53 0.40 29.08
CA PRO A 352 10.25 -0.13 30.24
C PRO A 352 9.53 -1.36 30.82
N THR A 353 10.31 -2.35 31.27
CA THR A 353 9.80 -3.47 32.06
C THR A 353 9.40 -2.99 33.46
N PRO A 354 8.22 -3.36 33.99
CA PRO A 354 7.85 -3.09 35.38
C PRO A 354 8.79 -3.83 36.34
N SER A 355 9.30 -3.08 37.30
CA SER A 355 10.16 -3.50 38.41
C SER A 355 9.43 -4.42 39.40
N ASP A 356 10.20 -5.35 39.96
CA ASP A 356 9.86 -6.21 41.09
C ASP A 356 9.23 -5.42 42.26
N GLU A 357 8.03 -5.84 42.69
CA GLU A 357 7.49 -5.49 44.00
C GLU A 357 7.38 -6.76 44.85
N LYS A 358 8.39 -6.96 45.71
CA LYS A 358 8.34 -7.90 46.82
C LYS A 358 7.70 -7.23 48.05
N SER A 359 6.87 -8.03 48.72
CA SER A 359 6.64 -8.09 50.16
C SER A 359 5.45 -7.33 50.77
N GLY A 360 4.63 -8.09 51.49
CA GLY A 360 3.60 -7.58 52.40
C GLY A 360 2.90 -8.72 53.15
N LYS A 361 3.52 -9.19 54.24
CA LYS A 361 3.02 -10.20 55.20
C LYS A 361 1.61 -9.88 55.72
N LYS A 362 0.73 -10.89 55.78
CA LYS A 362 0.23 -11.48 57.03
C LYS A 362 -0.51 -12.78 56.76
#